data_AF-A0A821LSF2-F1
#
_entry.id   AF-A0A821LSF2-F1
#
_cell.length_a   1.000
_cell.length_b   1.000
_cell.length_c   1.000
_cell.angle_alpha   90.00
_cell.angle_beta   90.00
_cell.angle_gamma   90.00
#
_symmetry.space_group_name_H-M   'P 1'
#
loop_
_entity.id
_entity.type
_entity.pdbx_description
1 polymer ?
#
loop_
_entity_poly.entity_id
_entity_poly.type
_entity_poly.pdbx_seq_one_letter_code
_entity_poly.pdbx_strand_id
1 'polypeptide(L)'
;MNILEILKKLGEKNSDNQDIVKLIEDNHLHDLVERIKKFDFVSKDTETNIGSSTNRNSITKWTRDQIQEWANKIKNCSNLIEHDLENIVEILAVIKQAYLLDSGFHLTDAQIISCLIILNAKDKGRLLQVNTGEGKSTIISILAVIHALK
;
A
#
# COMPACT_ATOMS: atom_id res chain seq x y z
N MET A 1 -13.01 4.32 12.71
CA MET A 1 -13.01 2.89 13.02
C MET A 1 -11.58 2.49 13.36
N ASN A 2 -11.34 1.76 14.44
CA ASN A 2 -9.99 1.36 14.84
C ASN A 2 -9.52 0.16 13.99
N ILE A 3 -8.24 0.13 13.58
CA ILE A 3 -7.65 -0.99 12.82
C ILE A 3 -7.93 -2.36 13.44
N LEU A 4 -7.80 -2.50 14.76
CA LEU A 4 -8.05 -3.74 15.48
C LEU A 4 -9.51 -4.19 15.37
N GLU A 5 -10.44 -3.22 15.34
CA GLU A 5 -11.87 -3.50 15.17
C GLU A 5 -12.17 -3.99 13.75
N ILE A 6 -11.50 -3.42 12.73
CA ILE A 6 -11.61 -3.85 11.33
C ILE A 6 -11.07 -5.27 11.19
N LEU A 7 -9.87 -5.54 11.70
CA LEU A 7 -9.24 -6.86 11.62
C LEU A 7 -10.05 -7.93 12.35
N LYS A 8 -10.61 -7.61 13.52
CA LYS A 8 -11.51 -8.50 14.25
C LYS A 8 -12.74 -8.87 13.41
N LYS A 9 -13.46 -7.87 12.88
CA LYS A 9 -14.65 -8.08 12.03
C LYS A 9 -14.32 -8.85 10.75
N LEU A 10 -13.15 -8.58 10.17
CA LEU A 10 -12.66 -9.29 8.99
C LEU A 10 -12.43 -10.77 9.31
N GLY A 11 -11.78 -11.08 10.44
CA GLY A 11 -11.55 -12.45 10.90
C GLY A 11 -12.85 -13.20 11.17
N GLU A 12 -13.79 -12.58 11.89
CA GLU A 12 -15.11 -13.17 12.19
C GLU A 12 -15.91 -13.52 10.92
N LYS A 13 -15.83 -12.67 9.89
CA LYS A 13 -16.54 -12.87 8.61
C LYS A 13 -15.84 -13.83 7.64
N ASN A 14 -14.59 -14.19 7.91
CA ASN A 14 -13.76 -15.02 7.02
C ASN A 14 -13.17 -16.22 7.78
N SER A 15 -13.86 -16.72 8.80
CA SER A 15 -13.38 -17.82 9.66
C SER A 15 -13.10 -19.12 8.88
N ASP A 16 -13.75 -19.29 7.74
CA ASP A 16 -13.57 -20.40 6.80
C ASP A 16 -12.43 -20.18 5.80
N ASN A 17 -11.91 -18.95 5.67
CA ASN A 17 -10.84 -18.59 4.75
C ASN A 17 -9.47 -18.58 5.46
N GLN A 18 -8.81 -19.74 5.47
CA GLN A 18 -7.52 -19.95 6.13
C GLN A 18 -6.41 -18.98 5.67
N ASP A 19 -6.44 -18.51 4.42
CA ASP A 19 -5.44 -17.57 3.92
C ASP A 19 -5.60 -16.17 4.51
N ILE A 20 -6.86 -15.72 4.70
CA ILE A 20 -7.16 -14.43 5.33
C ILE A 20 -6.92 -14.52 6.84
N VAL A 21 -7.32 -15.63 7.46
CA VAL A 21 -7.10 -15.87 8.90
C VAL A 21 -5.61 -15.80 9.23
N LYS A 22 -4.76 -16.52 8.49
CA LYS A 22 -3.29 -16.45 8.65
C LYS A 22 -2.74 -15.03 8.52
N LEU A 23 -3.23 -14.28 7.53
CA LEU A 23 -2.81 -12.90 7.29
C LEU A 23 -3.15 -11.95 8.46
N ILE A 24 -4.21 -12.27 9.23
CA ILE A 24 -4.66 -11.51 10.40
C ILE A 24 -3.96 -11.99 11.68
N GLU A 25 -3.91 -13.31 11.91
CA GLU A 25 -3.43 -13.92 13.15
C GLU A 25 -1.94 -13.68 13.41
N ASP A 26 -1.12 -13.59 12.35
CA ASP A 26 0.31 -13.31 12.46
C ASP A 26 0.62 -11.84 12.82
N ASN A 27 -0.39 -11.02 13.15
CA ASN A 27 -0.32 -9.54 13.24
C ASN A 27 0.26 -8.86 11.99
N HIS A 28 0.42 -9.61 10.90
CA HIS A 28 1.14 -9.17 9.74
C HIS A 28 0.43 -7.99 9.05
N LEU A 29 -0.90 -8.06 8.90
CA LEU A 29 -1.68 -6.93 8.36
C LEU A 29 -1.58 -5.67 9.21
N HIS A 30 -1.64 -5.82 10.53
CA HIS A 30 -1.55 -4.67 11.43
C HIS A 30 -0.20 -3.96 11.26
N ASP A 31 0.89 -4.74 11.26
CA ASP A 31 2.24 -4.21 11.11
C ASP A 31 2.46 -3.58 9.73
N LEU A 32 1.96 -4.19 8.65
CA LEU A 32 2.01 -3.61 7.31
C LEU A 32 1.28 -2.26 7.24
N VAL A 33 0.07 -2.18 7.80
CA VAL A 33 -0.71 -0.93 7.81
C VAL A 33 0.02 0.14 8.62
N GLU A 34 0.53 -0.21 9.80
CA GLU A 34 1.29 0.74 10.62
C GLU A 34 2.58 1.20 9.94
N ARG A 35 3.25 0.33 9.18
CA ARG A 35 4.42 0.70 8.36
C ARG A 35 4.07 1.63 7.21
N ILE A 36 2.96 1.40 6.50
CA ILE A 36 2.46 2.30 5.43
C ILE A 36 2.01 3.65 6.03
N LYS A 37 1.50 3.63 7.26
CA LYS A 37 1.11 4.86 7.98
C LYS A 37 2.31 5.63 8.48
N LYS A 38 3.35 4.95 8.96
CA LYS A 38 4.55 5.56 9.50
C LYS A 38 5.21 6.48 8.48
N PHE A 39 5.48 7.69 8.94
CA PHE A 39 5.98 8.81 8.15
C PHE A 39 7.50 8.78 7.93
N ASP A 40 8.15 7.61 7.98
CA ASP A 40 9.62 7.53 7.90
C ASP A 40 10.12 6.44 6.95
N PHE A 41 9.25 5.97 6.05
CA PHE A 41 9.69 5.04 5.02
C PHE A 41 10.63 5.77 4.06
N VAL A 42 11.86 5.25 3.95
CA VAL A 42 12.88 5.69 3.01
C VAL A 42 12.92 4.66 1.89
N SER A 43 12.73 5.10 0.65
CA SER A 43 12.78 4.23 -0.53
C SER A 43 14.13 3.52 -0.64
N LYS A 44 14.10 2.23 -1.01
CA LYS A 44 15.30 1.39 -1.22
C LYS A 44 16.22 1.93 -2.33
N ASP A 45 15.68 2.73 -3.25
CA ASP A 45 16.41 3.29 -4.40
C ASP A 45 17.34 4.48 -4.06
N THR A 46 17.41 4.89 -2.78
CA THR A 46 18.30 5.99 -2.35
C THR A 46 19.76 5.57 -2.19
N GLU A 47 20.12 4.30 -2.39
CA GLU A 47 21.48 3.79 -2.12
C GLU A 47 22.42 3.79 -3.34
N THR A 48 21.95 4.08 -4.55
CA THR A 48 22.79 4.04 -5.77
C THR A 48 22.77 5.35 -6.54
N ASN A 49 23.44 6.39 -6.03
CA ASN A 49 24.22 7.32 -6.86
C ASN A 49 25.11 8.23 -5.98
N ILE A 50 26.42 8.02 -6.11
CA ILE A 50 27.49 8.82 -5.54
C ILE A 50 27.44 10.23 -6.16
N GLY A 51 27.38 11.29 -5.36
CA GLY A 51 27.83 12.63 -5.79
C GLY A 51 26.82 13.79 -5.80
N SER A 52 25.60 13.63 -5.29
CA SER A 52 24.75 14.79 -4.97
C SER A 52 24.01 14.54 -3.67
N SER A 53 23.91 15.57 -2.83
CA SER A 53 23.18 15.57 -1.56
C SER A 53 21.68 15.38 -1.80
N THR A 54 21.25 14.18 -2.17
CA THR A 54 19.86 13.83 -2.37
C THR A 54 19.29 13.42 -1.03
N ASN A 55 18.47 14.32 -0.48
CA ASN A 55 17.84 14.16 0.81
C ASN A 55 17.19 12.77 0.94
N ARG A 56 17.58 12.02 1.98
CA ARG A 56 16.81 10.90 2.57
C ARG A 56 15.49 11.42 3.17
N ASN A 57 14.72 12.15 2.39
CA ASN A 57 13.46 12.69 2.81
C ASN A 57 12.46 11.55 2.78
N SER A 58 11.87 11.29 3.95
CA SER A 58 10.68 10.46 4.10
C SER A 58 9.71 10.66 2.94
N ILE A 59 9.13 9.57 2.43
CA ILE A 59 8.10 9.57 1.36
C ILE A 59 6.99 10.58 1.64
N THR A 60 6.68 10.82 2.91
CA THR A 60 5.61 11.75 3.31
C THR A 60 5.89 13.22 3.06
N LYS A 61 7.15 13.56 2.74
CA LYS A 61 7.57 14.90 2.33
C LYS A 61 7.79 14.99 0.82
N TRP A 62 7.53 13.92 0.07
CA TRP A 62 7.75 13.93 -1.37
C TRP A 62 6.77 14.88 -2.06
N THR A 63 7.27 15.56 -3.09
CA THR A 63 6.49 16.39 -4.01
C THR A 63 5.92 15.55 -5.15
N ARG A 64 5.02 16.15 -5.96
CA ARG A 64 4.49 15.49 -7.16
C ARG A 64 5.60 15.09 -8.15
N ASP A 65 6.62 15.94 -8.32
CA ASP A 65 7.74 15.66 -9.22
C ASP A 65 8.56 14.46 -8.76
N GLN A 66 8.82 14.36 -7.44
CA GLN A 66 9.56 13.22 -6.87
C GLN A 66 8.78 11.91 -7.03
N ILE A 67 7.46 11.93 -6.84
CA ILE A 67 6.59 10.78 -7.06
C ILE A 67 6.60 10.36 -8.54
N GLN A 68 6.56 11.32 -9.46
CA GLN A 68 6.62 11.05 -10.90
C GLN A 68 7.97 10.45 -11.30
N GLU A 69 9.07 10.97 -10.76
CA GLU A 69 10.41 10.43 -10.99
C GLU A 69 10.53 8.99 -10.48
N TRP A 70 10.05 8.72 -9.26
CA TRP A 70 10.00 7.37 -8.70
C TRP A 70 9.15 6.43 -9.57
N ALA A 71 7.96 6.86 -9.99
CA ALA A 71 7.08 6.03 -10.82
C ALA A 71 7.73 5.67 -12.16
N ASN A 72 8.47 6.60 -12.77
CA ASN A 72 9.22 6.35 -14.00
C ASN A 72 10.37 5.35 -13.77
N LYS A 73 11.06 5.42 -12.64
CA LYS A 73 12.12 4.45 -12.28
C LYS A 73 11.55 3.05 -12.09
N ILE A 74 10.48 2.91 -11.30
CA ILE A 74 9.84 1.63 -11.01
C ILE A 74 9.34 0.95 -12.29
N LYS A 75 8.69 1.69 -13.19
CA LYS A 75 8.22 1.12 -14.48
C LYS A 75 9.33 0.52 -15.33
N ASN A 76 10.55 1.04 -15.20
CA ASN A 76 11.72 0.55 -15.94
C ASN A 76 12.42 -0.62 -15.22
N CYS A 77 12.02 -0.94 -13.98
CA CYS A 77 12.54 -2.03 -13.16
C CYS A 77 11.49 -3.15 -13.09
N SER A 78 11.46 -4.02 -14.11
CA SER A 78 10.43 -5.07 -14.32
C SER A 78 10.24 -6.07 -13.17
N ASN A 79 11.14 -6.13 -12.19
CA ASN A 79 11.18 -7.20 -11.19
C ASN A 79 10.73 -6.76 -9.79
N LEU A 80 10.34 -5.50 -9.58
CA LEU A 80 10.04 -4.99 -8.24
C LEU A 80 8.62 -5.29 -7.74
N ILE A 81 7.68 -5.65 -8.63
CA ILE A 81 6.25 -5.77 -8.28
C ILE A 81 5.76 -7.24 -8.27
N GLU A 82 6.69 -8.18 -8.17
CA GLU A 82 6.35 -9.60 -7.98
C GLU A 82 6.36 -9.97 -6.50
N HIS A 83 5.16 -10.14 -5.94
CA HIS A 83 4.83 -10.83 -4.68
C HIS A 83 5.64 -10.54 -3.41
N ASP A 84 6.50 -9.51 -3.40
CA ASP A 84 7.18 -9.03 -2.21
C ASP A 84 6.33 -7.99 -1.49
N LEU A 85 5.86 -8.36 -0.29
CA LEU A 85 5.08 -7.49 0.59
C LEU A 85 5.85 -6.22 0.98
N GLU A 86 7.18 -6.26 1.01
CA GLU A 86 8.01 -5.08 1.27
C GLU A 86 7.89 -4.03 0.15
N ASN A 87 7.84 -4.47 -1.11
CA ASN A 87 7.69 -3.56 -2.24
C ASN A 87 6.26 -3.02 -2.31
N ILE A 88 5.27 -3.83 -1.93
CA ILE A 88 3.87 -3.36 -1.80
C ILE A 88 3.75 -2.26 -0.73
N VAL A 89 4.46 -2.38 0.39
CA VAL A 89 4.49 -1.34 1.44
C VAL A 89 5.03 -0.02 0.89
N GLU A 90 6.15 -0.06 0.16
CA GLU A 90 6.72 1.15 -0.46
C GLU A 90 5.73 1.77 -1.45
N ILE A 91 5.19 0.97 -2.37
CA ILE A 91 4.24 1.43 -3.39
C ILE A 91 3.01 2.08 -2.74
N LEU A 92 2.42 1.43 -1.72
CA LEU A 92 1.26 1.99 -1.00
C LEU A 92 1.61 3.25 -0.21
N ALA A 93 2.83 3.37 0.33
CA ALA A 93 3.28 4.60 0.99
C ALA A 93 3.40 5.76 -0.01
N VAL A 94 3.95 5.52 -1.20
CA VAL A 94 4.04 6.54 -2.27
C VAL A 94 2.65 6.93 -2.76
N ILE A 95 1.75 5.95 -2.99
CA ILE A 95 0.38 6.23 -3.43
C ILE A 95 -0.41 6.99 -2.36
N LYS A 96 -0.24 6.67 -1.08
CA LYS A 96 -0.84 7.43 0.02
C LYS A 96 -0.40 8.90 0.01
N GLN A 97 0.88 9.16 -0.24
CA GLN A 97 1.39 10.52 -0.39
C GLN A 97 0.80 11.21 -1.62
N ALA A 98 0.79 10.52 -2.78
CA ALA A 98 0.19 11.05 -4.00
C ALA A 98 -1.29 11.41 -3.79
N TYR A 99 -2.04 10.54 -3.12
CA TYR A 99 -3.45 10.75 -2.80
C TYR A 99 -3.67 11.93 -1.86
N LEU A 100 -2.80 12.13 -0.87
CA LEU A 100 -2.84 13.31 0.01
C LEU A 100 -2.59 14.60 -0.76
N LEU A 101 -1.56 14.63 -1.61
CA LEU A 101 -1.23 15.80 -2.43
C LEU A 101 -2.34 16.14 -3.43
N ASP A 102 -3.04 15.11 -3.93
CA ASP A 102 -4.09 15.25 -4.93
C ASP A 102 -5.45 15.65 -4.36
N SER A 103 -5.90 14.90 -3.35
CA SER A 103 -7.24 15.05 -2.79
C SER A 103 -7.30 15.93 -1.54
N GLY A 104 -6.16 16.14 -0.87
CA GLY A 104 -6.11 16.75 0.46
C GLY A 104 -6.52 15.81 1.60
N PHE A 105 -6.87 14.55 1.31
CA PHE A 105 -7.32 13.56 2.29
C PHE A 105 -6.31 12.42 2.45
N HIS A 106 -6.30 11.80 3.63
CA HIS A 106 -5.56 10.57 3.86
C HIS A 106 -6.39 9.34 3.51
N LEU A 107 -5.73 8.28 3.04
CA LEU A 107 -6.34 6.96 2.92
C LEU A 107 -6.76 6.44 4.29
N THR A 108 -7.93 5.80 4.36
CA THR A 108 -8.42 5.17 5.59
C THR A 108 -7.77 3.81 5.79
N ASP A 109 -7.71 3.34 7.04
CA ASP A 109 -7.22 1.99 7.37
C ASP A 109 -7.98 0.92 6.57
N ALA A 110 -9.30 1.08 6.38
CA ALA A 110 -10.11 0.16 5.59
C ALA A 110 -9.69 0.10 4.11
N GLN A 111 -9.32 1.24 3.50
CA GLN A 111 -8.83 1.30 2.12
C GLN A 111 -7.47 0.62 2.00
N ILE A 112 -6.55 0.90 2.93
CA ILE A 112 -5.21 0.30 2.95
C ILE A 112 -5.31 -1.23 3.12
N ILE A 113 -6.10 -1.69 4.10
CA ILE A 113 -6.34 -3.12 4.33
C ILE A 113 -6.95 -3.79 3.11
N SER A 114 -7.92 -3.14 2.45
CA SER A 114 -8.54 -3.67 1.23
C SER A 114 -7.52 -3.89 0.11
N CYS A 115 -6.62 -2.93 -0.10
CA CYS A 115 -5.54 -3.06 -1.07
C CYS A 115 -4.59 -4.20 -0.70
N LEU A 116 -4.13 -4.28 0.55
CA LEU A 116 -3.22 -5.34 1.03
C LEU A 116 -3.83 -6.73 0.85
N ILE A 117 -5.12 -6.90 1.19
CA ILE A 117 -5.82 -8.17 1.01
C ILE A 117 -5.84 -8.56 -0.46
N ILE A 118 -6.17 -7.65 -1.37
CA ILE A 118 -6.23 -7.96 -2.80
C ILE A 118 -4.85 -8.31 -3.34
N LEU A 119 -3.82 -7.53 -2.99
CA LEU A 119 -2.46 -7.69 -3.52
C LEU A 119 -1.74 -8.92 -2.97
N ASN A 120 -2.11 -9.39 -1.78
CA ASN A 120 -1.58 -10.64 -1.21
C ASN A 120 -2.19 -11.91 -1.85
N ALA A 121 -3.13 -11.79 -2.78
CA ALA A 121 -3.70 -12.97 -3.43
C ALA A 121 -2.67 -13.62 -4.37
N LYS A 122 -2.45 -14.94 -4.21
CA LYS A 122 -1.42 -15.68 -4.96
C LYS A 122 -1.87 -16.03 -6.38
N ASP A 123 -2.98 -16.77 -6.50
CA ASP A 123 -3.35 -17.41 -7.77
C ASP A 123 -4.66 -16.90 -8.37
N LYS A 124 -5.54 -16.29 -7.54
CA LYS A 124 -6.86 -15.82 -7.94
C LYS A 124 -7.15 -14.47 -7.31
N GLY A 125 -7.86 -13.60 -8.04
CA GLY A 125 -8.38 -12.36 -7.47
C GLY A 125 -9.30 -12.63 -6.26
N ARG A 126 -9.41 -11.65 -5.36
CA ARG A 126 -10.30 -11.70 -4.19
C ARG A 126 -11.50 -10.78 -4.39
N LEU A 127 -12.67 -11.23 -3.94
CA LEU A 127 -13.87 -10.40 -3.88
C LEU A 127 -13.97 -9.76 -2.50
N LEU A 128 -14.11 -8.43 -2.45
CA LEU A 128 -14.21 -7.68 -1.21
C LEU A 128 -15.60 -7.06 -1.06
N GLN A 129 -16.22 -7.27 0.10
CA GLN A 129 -17.43 -6.57 0.49
C GLN A 129 -17.06 -5.28 1.24
N VAL A 130 -17.08 -4.16 0.51
CA VAL A 130 -16.80 -2.82 1.06
C VAL A 130 -18.08 -1.99 1.08
N ASN A 131 -18.43 -1.44 2.24
CA ASN A 131 -19.66 -0.67 2.43
C ASN A 131 -19.70 0.59 1.54
N THR A 132 -20.91 1.09 1.27
CA THR A 132 -21.11 2.35 0.55
C THR A 132 -20.57 3.51 1.39
N GLY A 133 -19.87 4.45 0.75
CA GLY A 133 -19.21 5.57 1.43
C GLY A 133 -17.76 5.31 1.86
N GLU A 134 -17.29 4.06 1.90
CA GLU A 134 -15.93 3.72 2.34
C GLU A 134 -14.82 4.00 1.29
N GLY A 135 -15.19 4.55 0.13
CA GLY A 135 -14.24 4.88 -0.94
C GLY A 135 -13.83 3.70 -1.83
N LYS A 136 -14.80 2.87 -2.25
CA LYS A 136 -14.58 1.79 -3.23
C LYS A 136 -13.86 2.28 -4.50
N SER A 137 -14.24 3.44 -5.02
CA SER A 137 -13.60 4.04 -6.20
C SER A 137 -12.11 4.31 -5.94
N THR A 138 -11.76 4.83 -4.76
CA THR A 138 -10.37 5.05 -4.36
C THR A 138 -9.58 3.74 -4.33
N ILE A 139 -10.14 2.67 -3.75
CA ILE A 139 -9.50 1.34 -3.72
C ILE A 139 -9.20 0.85 -5.14
N ILE A 140 -10.17 0.95 -6.05
CA ILE A 140 -9.98 0.53 -7.45
C ILE A 140 -8.94 1.40 -8.17
N SER A 141 -8.94 2.71 -7.95
CA SER A 141 -7.93 3.61 -8.52
C SER A 141 -6.52 3.25 -8.05
N ILE A 142 -6.33 2.93 -6.76
CA ILE A 142 -5.04 2.48 -6.23
C ILE A 142 -4.59 1.19 -6.93
N LEU A 143 -5.47 0.20 -7.04
CA LEU A 143 -5.14 -1.07 -7.69
C LEU A 143 -4.80 -0.88 -9.17
N ALA A 144 -5.50 0.02 -9.86
CA ALA A 144 -5.21 0.37 -11.25
C ALA A 144 -3.83 1.03 -11.39
N VAL A 145 -3.46 1.93 -10.48
CA VAL A 145 -2.11 2.54 -10.44
C VAL A 145 -1.05 1.47 -10.23
N ILE A 146 -1.23 0.58 -9.26
CA ILE A 146 -0.28 -0.50 -8.98
C ILE A 146 -0.14 -1.42 -10.20
N HIS A 147 -1.25 -1.73 -10.86
CA HIS A 147 -1.22 -2.53 -12.09
C HIS A 147 -0.52 -1.82 -13.24
N ALA A 148 -0.67 -0.49 -13.38
CA ALA A 148 0.01 0.30 -14.41
C ALA A 148 1.50 0.58 -14.12
N LEU A 149 1.96 0.26 -12.90
CA LEU A 149 3.37 0.28 -12.54
C LEU A 149 4.08 -1.06 -12.88
N LYS A 150 3.30 -2.14 -13.05
CA LYS A 150 3.79 -3.43 -13.57
C LYS A 150 4.05 -3.34 -15.07
#